data_AF-A0A177P082-F1
#
_entry.id   AF-A0A177P082-F1
#
_cell.length_a   1.000
_cell.length_b   1.000
_cell.length_c   1.000
_cell.angle_alpha   90.00
_cell.angle_beta   90.00
_cell.angle_gamma   90.00
#
_symmetry.space_group_name_H-M   'P 1'
#
loop_
_entity.id
_entity.type
_entity.pdbx_description
1 polymer ?
#
loop_
_entity_poly.entity_id
_entity_poly.type
_entity_poly.pdbx_seq_one_letter_code
_entity_poly.pdbx_strand_id
1 'polypeptide(L)'
;MMKHHLADDKMSVVALDEAARRWAGELEEREARRSGVSRLQARRIVARRTGLAPGTLENIKNRRTKGVRGWVLGVLQAAYVREIENEIARLSHELDMARLGVLASDDGEIQEMEAQRASLRELVG
;
A
#
# COMPACT_ATOMS: atom_id res chain seq x y z
N MET A 1 -0.16 -20.16 -21.96
CA MET A 1 1.17 -20.14 -21.31
C MET A 1 1.77 -18.75 -21.53
N MET A 2 1.45 -17.79 -20.66
CA MET A 2 1.88 -16.39 -20.83
C MET A 2 3.33 -16.23 -20.35
N LYS A 3 4.19 -15.88 -21.30
CA LYS A 3 5.59 -15.50 -21.05
C LYS A 3 5.57 -14.13 -20.39
N HIS A 4 5.80 -14.06 -19.08
CA HIS A 4 6.17 -12.81 -18.42
C HIS A 4 7.56 -12.43 -18.95
N HIS A 5 7.57 -11.56 -19.96
CA HIS A 5 8.71 -10.69 -20.26
C HIS A 5 8.86 -9.73 -19.07
N LEU A 6 9.57 -10.18 -18.04
CA LEU A 6 10.20 -9.29 -17.09
C LEU A 6 11.33 -8.62 -17.86
N ALA A 7 11.07 -7.41 -18.35
CA ALA A 7 12.12 -6.53 -18.81
C ALA A 7 13.13 -6.39 -17.67
N ASP A 8 14.37 -6.77 -17.97
CA ASP A 8 15.56 -6.60 -17.18
C ASP A 8 15.72 -5.12 -16.79
N ASP A 9 15.29 -4.77 -15.58
CA ASP A 9 15.91 -3.67 -14.84
C ASP A 9 16.53 -4.29 -13.60
N LYS A 10 17.87 -4.31 -13.54
CA LYS A 10 18.64 -4.89 -12.44
C LYS A 10 18.51 -3.97 -11.23
N MET A 11 17.33 -3.92 -10.61
CA MET A 11 17.20 -3.42 -9.25
C MET A 11 18.17 -4.22 -8.39
N SER A 12 19.12 -3.51 -7.78
CA SER A 12 20.09 -4.12 -6.89
C SER A 12 19.36 -4.84 -5.75
N VAL A 13 19.97 -5.89 -5.20
CA VAL A 13 19.39 -6.60 -4.03
C VAL A 13 19.06 -5.62 -2.90
N VAL A 14 19.87 -4.57 -2.74
CA VAL A 14 19.63 -3.47 -1.79
C VAL A 14 18.33 -2.72 -2.12
N ALA A 15 18.10 -2.36 -3.38
CA ALA A 15 16.88 -1.68 -3.80
C ALA A 15 15.62 -2.54 -3.60
N LEU A 16 15.71 -3.86 -3.82
CA LEU A 16 14.60 -4.79 -3.56
C LEU A 16 14.27 -4.86 -2.06
N ASP A 17 15.29 -4.95 -1.20
CA ASP A 17 15.11 -4.99 0.25
C ASP A 17 14.53 -3.68 0.79
N GLU A 18 14.96 -2.54 0.26
CA GLU A 18 14.42 -1.23 0.60
C GLU A 18 12.97 -1.04 0.17
N ALA A 19 12.63 -1.46 -1.06
CA ALA A 19 11.25 -1.43 -1.55
C ALA A 19 10.34 -2.32 -0.69
N ALA A 20 10.75 -3.56 -0.40
CA ALA A 20 10.01 -4.47 0.46
C ALA A 20 9.81 -3.89 1.87
N ARG A 21 10.84 -3.28 2.45
CA ARG A 21 10.77 -2.61 3.76
C ARG A 21 9.78 -1.45 3.75
N ARG A 22 9.84 -0.60 2.72
CA ARG A 22 8.93 0.52 2.55
C ARG A 22 7.49 0.04 2.47
N TRP A 23 7.19 -0.89 1.57
CA TRP A 23 5.83 -1.40 1.39
C TRP A 23 5.29 -2.11 2.63
N ALA A 24 6.10 -2.95 3.30
CA ALA A 24 5.68 -3.58 4.54
C ALA A 24 5.36 -2.55 5.64
N GLY A 25 6.18 -1.50 5.77
CA GLY A 25 5.95 -0.42 6.71
C GLY A 25 4.69 0.39 6.41
N GLU A 26 4.52 0.82 5.16
CA GLU A 26 3.36 1.59 4.73
C GLU A 26 2.05 0.79 4.84
N LEU A 27 2.07 -0.50 4.52
CA LEU A 27 0.90 -1.38 4.71
C LEU A 27 0.50 -1.48 6.18
N GLU A 28 1.47 -1.69 7.10
CA GLU A 28 1.19 -1.71 8.55
C GLU A 28 0.64 -0.35 9.04
N GLU A 29 1.20 0.77 8.57
CA GLU A 29 0.79 2.12 8.93
C GLU A 29 -0.63 2.44 8.47
N ARG A 30 -0.92 2.20 7.19
CA ARG A 30 -2.24 2.44 6.59
C ARG A 30 -3.30 1.57 7.25
N GLU A 31 -3.00 0.29 7.49
CA GLU A 31 -3.90 -0.61 8.20
C GLU A 31 -4.17 -0.15 9.64
N ALA A 32 -3.15 0.29 10.37
CA ALA A 32 -3.30 0.82 11.72
C ALA A 32 -4.20 2.06 11.75
N ARG A 33 -3.96 3.01 10.84
CA ARG A 33 -4.79 4.23 10.71
C ARG A 33 -6.23 3.91 10.33
N ARG A 34 -6.44 3.03 9.35
CA ARG A 34 -7.78 2.65 8.87
C ARG A 34 -8.61 1.93 9.94
N SER A 35 -7.98 1.01 10.66
CA SER A 35 -8.68 0.12 11.60
C SER A 35 -8.67 0.64 13.04
N GLY A 36 -7.96 1.74 13.33
CA GLY A 36 -7.84 2.30 14.67
C GLY A 36 -7.10 1.37 15.66
N VAL A 37 -6.22 0.51 15.15
CA VAL A 37 -5.51 -0.51 15.96
C VAL A 37 -4.02 -0.22 16.07
N SER A 38 -3.36 -0.83 17.06
CA SER A 38 -1.90 -0.75 17.17
C SER A 38 -1.21 -1.33 15.93
N ARG A 39 0.00 -0.85 15.61
CA ARG A 39 0.81 -1.41 14.51
C ARG A 39 1.07 -2.92 14.65
N LEU A 40 1.16 -3.42 15.88
CA LEU A 40 1.32 -4.85 16.14
C LEU A 40 0.08 -5.66 15.69
N GLN A 41 -1.11 -5.15 15.96
CA GLN A 41 -2.36 -5.74 15.49
C GLN A 41 -2.51 -5.58 13.97
N ALA A 42 -2.20 -4.40 13.43
CA ALA A 42 -2.19 -4.13 12.00
C ALA A 42 -1.30 -5.11 11.22
N ARG A 43 -0.10 -5.40 11.74
CA ARG A 43 0.80 -6.43 11.16
C ARG A 43 0.13 -7.80 11.03
N ARG A 44 -0.66 -8.22 12.02
CA ARG A 44 -1.38 -9.50 11.96
C ARG A 44 -2.47 -9.50 10.89
N ILE A 45 -3.13 -8.35 10.68
CA ILE A 45 -4.14 -8.18 9.63
C ILE A 45 -3.46 -8.20 8.25
N VAL A 46 -2.40 -7.43 8.06
CA VAL A 46 -1.60 -7.41 6.81
C VAL A 46 -1.04 -8.80 6.50
N ALA A 47 -0.50 -9.50 7.50
CA ALA A 47 -0.01 -10.87 7.38
C ALA A 47 -1.08 -11.83 6.83
N ARG A 48 -2.29 -11.82 7.41
CA ARG A 48 -3.42 -12.63 6.91
C ARG A 48 -3.79 -12.30 5.47
N ARG A 49 -3.81 -11.01 5.12
CA ARG A 49 -4.18 -10.53 3.78
C ARG A 49 -3.14 -10.86 2.71
N THR A 50 -1.86 -10.85 3.07
CA THR A 50 -0.73 -11.10 2.17
C THR A 50 -0.32 -12.58 2.13
N GLY A 51 -0.78 -13.39 3.09
CA GLY A 51 -0.31 -14.76 3.29
C GLY A 51 1.11 -14.86 3.87
N LEU A 52 1.74 -13.74 4.23
CA LEU A 52 3.05 -13.72 4.87
C LEU A 52 2.93 -13.90 6.37
N ALA A 53 3.92 -14.53 7.01
CA ALA A 53 3.93 -14.63 8.46
C ALA A 53 4.17 -13.23 9.09
N PRO A 54 3.57 -12.91 10.25
CA PRO A 54 3.83 -11.64 10.93
C PRO A 54 5.33 -11.42 11.22
N GLY A 55 6.05 -12.47 11.61
CA GLY A 55 7.50 -12.40 11.83
C GLY A 55 8.28 -12.09 10.55
N THR A 56 7.79 -12.49 9.37
CA THR A 56 8.41 -12.15 8.09
C THR A 56 8.32 -10.64 7.83
N LEU A 57 7.14 -10.05 7.99
CA LEU A 57 6.94 -8.60 7.84
C LEU A 57 7.82 -7.81 8.82
N GLU A 58 7.89 -8.27 10.07
CA GLU A 58 8.74 -7.67 11.09
C GLU A 58 10.23 -7.75 10.74
N ASN A 59 10.70 -8.91 10.29
CA ASN A 59 12.10 -9.10 9.90
C ASN A 59 12.50 -8.23 8.72
N ILE A 60 11.63 -8.12 7.70
CA ILE A 60 11.83 -7.23 6.56
C ILE A 60 11.95 -5.78 7.04
N LYS A 61 11.02 -5.33 7.89
CA LYS A 61 11.03 -3.98 8.43
C LYS A 61 12.29 -3.65 9.24
N ASN A 62 12.77 -4.62 10.02
CA ASN A 62 13.91 -4.46 10.91
C ASN A 62 15.27 -4.81 10.25
N ARG A 63 15.31 -5.02 8.92
CA ARG A 63 16.54 -5.40 8.18
C ARG A 63 17.20 -6.68 8.72
N ARG A 64 16.39 -7.64 9.18
CA ARG A 64 16.86 -8.93 9.74
C ARG A 64 16.78 -10.08 8.73
N THR A 65 16.45 -9.81 7.47
CA THR A 65 16.42 -10.79 6.39
C THR A 65 17.76 -10.86 5.66
N LYS A 66 18.16 -12.05 5.21
CA LYS A 66 19.36 -12.24 4.36
C LYS A 66 19.10 -11.88 2.88
N GLY A 67 18.30 -10.85 2.64
CA GLY A 67 17.69 -10.55 1.34
C GLY A 67 16.25 -11.02 1.25
N VAL A 68 15.42 -10.21 0.60
CA VAL A 68 14.01 -10.47 0.32
C VAL A 68 13.89 -11.27 -0.97
N ARG A 69 13.17 -12.39 -0.91
CA ARG A 69 12.91 -13.22 -2.09
C ARG A 69 11.97 -12.48 -3.04
N GLY A 70 12.19 -12.60 -4.35
CA GLY A 70 11.39 -11.91 -5.37
C GLY A 70 9.88 -12.15 -5.27
N TRP A 71 9.45 -13.36 -4.89
CA TRP A 71 8.01 -13.63 -4.68
C TRP A 71 7.42 -12.87 -3.49
N VAL A 72 8.21 -12.64 -2.42
CA VAL A 72 7.78 -11.84 -1.26
C VAL A 72 7.63 -10.39 -1.68
N LEU A 73 8.58 -9.88 -2.46
CA LEU A 73 8.51 -8.55 -3.02
C LEU A 73 7.26 -8.38 -3.89
N GLY A 74 6.98 -9.32 -4.80
CA GLY A 74 5.78 -9.28 -5.65
C GLY A 74 4.47 -9.32 -4.84
N VAL A 75 4.40 -10.10 -3.77
CA VAL A 75 3.25 -10.13 -2.85
C VAL A 75 3.07 -8.78 -2.16
N LEU A 76 4.14 -8.18 -1.64
CA LEU A 76 4.09 -6.87 -0.98
C LEU A 76 3.71 -5.76 -1.96
N GLN A 77 4.27 -5.78 -3.17
CA GLN A 77 3.94 -4.83 -4.22
C GLN A 77 2.44 -4.91 -4.58
N ALA A 78 1.94 -6.11 -4.85
CA ALA A 78 0.54 -6.31 -5.23
C ALA A 78 -0.41 -5.89 -4.09
N ALA A 79 -0.05 -6.16 -2.84
CA ALA A 79 -0.82 -5.74 -1.68
C ALA A 79 -0.80 -4.21 -1.50
N TYR A 80 0.35 -3.58 -1.73
CA TYR A 80 0.52 -2.13 -1.69
C TYR A 80 -0.33 -1.43 -2.76
N VAL A 81 -0.17 -1.83 -4.02
CA VAL A 81 -0.94 -1.29 -5.14
C VAL A 81 -2.44 -1.41 -4.88
N ARG A 82 -2.91 -2.59 -4.46
CA ARG A 82 -4.33 -2.80 -4.13
C ARG A 82 -4.82 -1.89 -3.01
N GLU A 83 -4.00 -1.60 -2.00
CA GLU A 83 -4.39 -0.66 -0.95
C GLU A 83 -4.56 0.76 -1.50
N ILE A 84 -3.63 1.21 -2.35
CA ILE A 84 -3.70 2.53 -2.97
C ILE A 84 -4.92 2.64 -3.92
N GLU A 85 -5.18 1.61 -4.72
CA GLU A 85 -6.37 1.54 -5.59
C GLU A 85 -7.67 1.62 -4.79
N ASN A 86 -7.76 0.91 -3.66
CA ASN A 86 -8.92 0.99 -2.77
C ASN A 86 -9.10 2.40 -2.19
N GLU A 87 -8.00 3.07 -1.81
CA GLU A 87 -8.05 4.43 -1.28
C GLU A 87 -8.48 5.44 -2.35
N ILE A 88 -8.00 5.29 -3.59
CA ILE A 88 -8.46 6.07 -4.75
C ILE A 88 -9.95 5.85 -5.00
N ALA A 89 -10.42 4.60 -4.95
CA ALA A 89 -11.84 4.28 -5.17
C ALA A 89 -12.72 4.91 -4.08
N ARG A 90 -12.31 4.84 -2.81
CA ARG A 90 -13.03 5.45 -1.69
C ARG A 90 -13.10 6.97 -1.83
N LEU A 91 -11.96 7.64 -2.05
CA LEU A 91 -11.91 9.11 -2.22
C LEU A 91 -12.70 9.56 -3.45
N SER A 92 -12.71 8.76 -4.52
CA SER A 92 -13.54 9.06 -5.69
C SER A 92 -15.02 9.02 -5.35
N HIS A 93 -15.46 8.01 -4.60
CA HIS A 93 -16.85 7.93 -4.15
C HIS A 93 -17.23 9.08 -3.22
N GLU A 94 -16.37 9.43 -2.26
CA GLU A 94 -16.59 10.56 -1.34
C GLU A 94 -16.73 11.89 -2.10
N LEU A 95 -15.86 12.13 -3.08
CA LEU A 95 -15.95 13.31 -3.96
C LEU A 95 -17.25 13.35 -4.76
N ASP A 96 -17.68 12.22 -5.33
CA ASP A 96 -18.94 12.16 -6.07
C ASP A 96 -20.13 12.48 -5.16
N MET A 97 -20.12 11.99 -3.91
CA MET A 97 -21.16 12.28 -2.92
C MET A 97 -21.16 13.74 -2.45
N ALA A 98 -19.98 14.33 -2.26
CA ALA A 98 -19.84 15.75 -1.92
C ALA A 98 -20.35 16.66 -3.04
N ARG A 99 -19.99 16.35 -4.30
CA ARG A 99 -20.44 17.10 -5.49
C ARG A 99 -21.94 17.01 -5.73
N LEU A 100 -22.56 15.89 -5.37
CA LEU A 100 -24.02 15.72 -5.42
C LEU A 100 -24.75 16.45 -4.27
N GLY A 101 -24.01 17.10 -3.35
CA GLY A 101 -24.56 17.79 -2.19
C GLY A 101 -25.13 16.85 -1.13
N VAL A 102 -24.78 15.55 -1.19
CA VAL A 102 -25.24 14.55 -0.22
C VAL A 102 -24.40 14.60 1.06
N LEU A 103 -23.13 14.96 0.93
CA LEU A 103 -22.27 15.30 2.06
C LEU A 103 -22.23 16.83 2.20
N ALA A 104 -22.39 17.30 3.43
CA ALA A 104 -22.14 18.70 3.76
C ALA A 104 -20.61 18.92 3.84
N SER A 105 -19.99 19.06 2.68
CA SER A 105 -18.58 19.42 2.53
C SER A 105 -18.46 20.81 1.93
N ASP A 106 -17.47 21.57 2.38
CA ASP A 106 -17.12 22.85 1.76
C ASP A 106 -16.16 22.66 0.59
N ASP A 107 -15.94 23.75 -0.16
CA ASP A 107 -15.04 23.74 -1.32
C ASP A 107 -13.59 23.39 -0.95
N GLY A 108 -13.16 23.67 0.28
CA GLY A 108 -11.82 23.36 0.77
C GLY A 108 -11.61 21.86 0.99
N GLU A 109 -12.56 21.21 1.65
CA GLU A 109 -12.54 19.75 1.85
C GLU A 109 -12.54 19.00 0.51
N ILE A 110 -13.34 19.47 -0.47
CA ILE A 110 -13.37 18.89 -1.82
C ILE A 110 -12.00 19.02 -2.49
N GLN A 111 -11.34 20.18 -2.39
CA GLN A 111 -10.00 20.39 -2.95
C GLN A 111 -8.95 19.49 -2.30
N GLU A 112 -8.99 19.30 -0.98
CA GLU A 112 -8.07 18.41 -0.26
C GLU A 112 -8.24 16.95 -0.70
N MET A 113 -9.49 16.48 -0.80
CA MET A 113 -9.79 15.13 -1.28
C MET A 113 -9.32 14.91 -2.72
N GLU A 114 -9.48 15.91 -3.59
CA GLU A 114 -8.97 15.88 -4.97
C GLU A 114 -7.45 15.81 -5.02
N ALA A 115 -6.76 16.64 -4.23
CA ALA A 115 -5.31 16.65 -4.13
C ALA A 115 -4.77 15.30 -3.62
N GLN A 116 -5.39 14.73 -2.59
CA GLN A 116 -5.02 13.43 -2.06
C GLN A 116 -5.21 12.33 -3.12
N ARG A 117 -6.34 12.32 -3.84
CA ARG A 117 -6.60 11.36 -4.91
C ARG A 117 -5.57 11.49 -6.05
N ALA A 118 -5.21 12.72 -6.43
CA ALA A 118 -4.21 12.98 -7.47
C ALA A 118 -2.85 12.40 -7.07
N SER A 119 -2.38 12.71 -5.84
CA SER A 119 -1.12 12.17 -5.32
C SER A 119 -1.12 10.64 -5.26
N LEU A 120 -2.24 10.00 -4.88
CA LEU A 120 -2.32 8.54 -4.87
C LEU A 120 -2.28 7.93 -6.27
N ARG A 121 -2.83 8.60 -7.29
CA ARG A 121 -2.76 8.12 -8.68
C ARG A 121 -1.33 8.12 -9.23
N GLU A 122 -0.51 9.09 -8.84
CA GLU A 122 0.91 9.13 -9.21
C GLU A 122 1.72 7.96 -8.62
N LEU A 123 1.23 7.32 -7.55
CA LEU A 123 1.91 6.17 -6.93
C LEU A 123 1.65 4.83 -7.65
N VAL A 124 0.60 4.76 -8.47
CA VAL A 124 0.16 3.52 -9.15
C VAL A 124 0.19 3.60 -10.68
N GLY A 125 0.32 4.81 -11.25
CA GLY A 125 0.51 5.06 -12.68
C GLY A 125 1.98 5.22 -13.06
#